data_AF-A0A4Y2T3T2-F1
#
_entry.id   AF-A0A4Y2T3T2-F1
#
_cell.length_a   1.000
_cell.length_b   1.000
_cell.length_c   1.000
_cell.angle_alpha   90.00
_cell.angle_beta   90.00
_cell.angle_gamma   90.00
#
_symmetry.space_group_name_H-M   'P 1'
#
loop_
_entity.id
_entity.type
_entity.pdbx_description
1 polymer ?
#
loop_
_entity_poly.entity_id
_entity_poly.type
_entity_poly.pdbx_seq_one_letter_code
_entity_poly.pdbx_strand_id
1 'polypeptide(L)'
;MSTQTRRVHNVVWSKMRGDVEEPFYPCPQCYYQDPRIRAYDHMGKSILMVRDPGPYDRGVYRCTATGQYPDGRLTTVYQIIHLM
;
A
#
# COMPACT_ATOMS: atom_id res chain seq x y z
N MET A 1 0.14 -21.12 23.42
CA MET A 1 -1.03 -20.58 22.68
C MET A 1 -0.52 -20.13 21.32
N SER A 2 -0.87 -20.86 20.26
CA SER A 2 -0.44 -20.56 18.89
C SER A 2 -1.25 -19.38 18.36
N THR A 3 -0.62 -18.21 18.20
CA THR A 3 -1.21 -17.10 17.45
C THR A 3 -1.31 -17.51 15.99
N GLN A 4 -2.51 -17.89 15.55
CA GLN A 4 -2.78 -18.20 14.16
C GLN A 4 -2.57 -16.93 13.33
N THR A 5 -1.43 -16.83 12.66
CA THR A 5 -1.10 -15.74 11.75
C THR A 5 -2.13 -15.73 10.62
N ARG A 6 -3.07 -14.78 10.64
CA ARG A 6 -4.11 -14.63 9.60
C ARG A 6 -3.43 -14.47 8.25
N ARG A 7 -3.70 -15.39 7.31
CA ARG A 7 -3.09 -15.38 5.98
C ARG A 7 -3.78 -14.32 5.12
N VAL A 8 -3.14 -13.17 4.97
CA VAL A 8 -3.57 -12.07 4.11
C VAL A 8 -2.98 -12.29 2.72
N HIS A 9 -3.77 -12.08 1.67
CA HIS A 9 -3.36 -12.22 0.28
C HIS A 9 -3.88 -11.03 -0.55
N ASN A 10 -3.38 -10.89 -1.78
CA ASN A 10 -3.72 -9.79 -2.70
C ASN A 10 -3.59 -8.39 -2.07
N VAL A 11 -2.44 -8.11 -1.44
CA VAL A 11 -2.19 -6.78 -0.88
C VAL A 11 -1.96 -5.78 -2.02
N VAL A 12 -2.69 -4.67 -1.98
CA VAL A 12 -2.60 -3.56 -2.94
C VAL A 12 -2.38 -2.27 -2.16
N TRP A 13 -1.32 -1.56 -2.55
CA TRP A 13 -1.10 -0.18 -2.11
C TRP A 13 -1.65 0.79 -3.13
N SER A 14 -2.20 1.91 -2.68
CA SER A 14 -2.72 2.98 -3.53
C SER A 14 -2.52 4.35 -2.90
N LYS A 15 -2.48 5.40 -3.72
CA LYS A 15 -2.51 6.79 -3.29
C LYS A 15 -3.90 7.37 -3.58
N MET A 16 -4.50 8.00 -2.60
CA MET A 16 -5.78 8.70 -2.75
C MET A 16 -5.52 10.12 -3.27
N ARG A 17 -6.16 10.49 -4.37
CA ARG A 17 -6.22 11.87 -4.89
C ARG A 17 -7.70 12.31 -4.92
N GLY A 18 -8.14 12.92 -3.81
CA GLY A 18 -9.58 13.13 -3.60
C GLY A 18 -10.31 11.79 -3.50
N ASP A 19 -11.34 11.61 -4.33
CA ASP A 19 -12.11 10.36 -4.41
C ASP A 19 -11.49 9.31 -5.36
N VAL A 20 -10.42 9.68 -6.08
CA VAL A 20 -9.74 8.78 -7.01
C VAL A 20 -8.67 7.98 -6.28
N GLU A 21 -8.71 6.66 -6.42
CA GLU A 21 -7.69 5.75 -5.91
C GLU A 21 -6.72 5.39 -7.04
N GLU A 22 -5.44 5.76 -6.89
CA GLU A 22 -4.36 5.45 -7.82
C GLU A 22 -3.52 4.27 -7.29
N PRO A 23 -3.74 3.04 -7.78
CA PRO A 23 -3.07 1.84 -7.29
C PRO A 23 -1.61 1.73 -7.76
N PHE A 24 -0.73 1.36 -6.84
CA PHE A 24 0.64 0.91 -7.11
C PHE A 24 0.61 -0.58 -7.46
N TYR A 25 0.10 -0.92 -8.65
CA TYR A 25 0.10 -2.31 -9.09
C TYR A 25 1.53 -2.78 -9.44
N PRO A 26 1.93 -3.99 -9.02
CA PRO A 26 3.01 -4.72 -9.68
C PRO A 26 2.50 -5.23 -11.04
N CYS A 27 2.27 -4.31 -11.98
CA CYS A 27 1.88 -4.62 -13.35
C CYS A 27 3.11 -4.45 -14.25
N PRO A 28 3.65 -5.51 -14.86
CA PRO A 28 4.83 -5.44 -15.73
C PRO A 28 4.65 -4.56 -16.97
N GLN A 29 3.40 -4.25 -17.35
CA GLN A 29 3.05 -3.55 -18.58
C GLN A 29 2.37 -2.19 -18.35
N CYS A 30 2.22 -1.77 -17.09
CA CYS A 30 1.53 -0.52 -16.76
C CYS A 30 2.55 0.63 -16.60
N TYR A 31 2.21 1.77 -17.19
CA TYR A 31 3.01 2.99 -17.30
C TYR A 31 3.73 3.44 -16.01
N TYR A 32 4.94 4.01 -16.22
CA TYR A 32 5.80 4.77 -15.31
C TYR A 32 5.61 4.49 -13.81
N GLN A 33 6.17 3.38 -13.34
CA GLN A 33 6.42 3.21 -11.91
C GLN A 33 7.49 4.23 -11.49
N ASP A 34 7.14 5.17 -10.60
CA ASP A 34 8.13 6.04 -9.97
C ASP A 34 9.20 5.15 -9.32
N PRO A 35 10.47 5.19 -9.75
CA PRO A 35 11.51 4.28 -9.28
C PRO A 35 11.80 4.43 -7.78
N ARG A 36 11.37 5.56 -7.19
CA ARG A 36 11.46 5.83 -5.74
C ARG A 36 10.40 5.07 -4.94
N ILE A 37 9.29 4.67 -5.55
CA ILE A 37 8.16 4.02 -4.86
C ILE A 37 8.24 2.51 -5.08
N ARG A 38 8.25 1.75 -3.99
CA ARG A 38 8.29 0.28 -4.02
C ARG A 38 7.41 -0.32 -2.95
N ALA A 39 6.51 -1.22 -3.34
CA ALA A 39 5.78 -2.08 -2.41
C ALA A 39 6.47 -3.44 -2.31
N TYR A 40 6.65 -3.96 -1.11
CA TYR A 40 7.24 -5.28 -0.87
C TYR A 40 6.78 -5.87 0.46
N ASP A 41 6.87 -7.19 0.59
CA ASP A 41 6.55 -7.89 1.82
C ASP A 41 7.81 -8.15 2.66
N HIS A 42 7.73 -7.90 3.96
CA HIS A 42 8.81 -8.15 4.90
C HIS A 42 8.26 -8.59 6.26
N MET A 43 8.73 -9.75 6.76
CA MET A 43 8.32 -10.31 8.06
C MET A 43 6.79 -10.38 8.28
N GLY A 44 6.04 -10.77 7.24
CA GLY A 44 4.58 -10.89 7.32
C GLY A 44 3.82 -9.56 7.27
N LYS A 45 4.50 -8.46 6.96
CA LYS A 45 3.91 -7.13 6.75
C LYS A 45 4.11 -6.71 5.30
N SER A 46 3.12 -6.04 4.72
CA SER A 46 3.31 -5.33 3.46
C SER A 46 3.80 -3.92 3.75
N ILE A 47 4.83 -3.48 3.03
CA ILE A 47 5.50 -2.20 3.22
C ILE A 47 5.49 -1.43 1.91
N LEU A 48 5.07 -0.16 1.96
CA LEU A 48 5.29 0.82 0.91
C LEU A 48 6.47 1.71 1.28
N MET A 49 7.53 1.66 0.48
CA MET A 49 8.69 2.55 0.59
C MET A 49 8.57 3.65 -0.46
N VAL A 50 8.77 4.90 -0.02
CA VAL A 50 8.95 6.07 -0.90
C VAL A 50 10.34 6.63 -0.59
N ARG A 51 11.27 6.51 -1.54
CA ARG A 51 12.63 7.08 -1.40
C ARG A 51 12.63 8.56 -1.71
N ASP A 52 13.44 9.31 -0.99
CA ASP A 52 13.61 10.76 -1.15
C ASP A 52 12.24 11.49 -1.25
N PRO A 53 11.39 11.37 -0.22
CA PRO A 53 10.03 11.90 -0.27
C PRO A 53 10.06 13.43 -0.38
N GLY A 54 9.32 13.97 -1.36
CA GLY A 54 9.18 15.40 -1.58
C GLY A 54 7.76 15.90 -1.26
N PRO A 55 7.51 17.21 -1.44
CA PRO A 55 6.19 17.81 -1.21
C PRO A 55 5.05 17.15 -2.00
N TYR A 56 5.34 16.63 -3.20
CA TYR A 56 4.36 15.95 -4.06
C TYR A 56 4.01 14.53 -3.59
N ASP A 57 4.84 13.93 -2.73
CA ASP A 57 4.55 12.63 -2.13
C ASP A 57 3.57 12.76 -0.96
N ARG A 58 3.29 13.99 -0.48
CA ARG A 58 2.25 14.24 0.51
C ARG A 58 0.90 13.69 0.03
N GLY A 59 0.15 13.08 0.96
CA GLY A 59 -1.18 12.57 0.67
C GLY A 59 -1.57 11.38 1.54
N VAL A 60 -2.73 10.82 1.21
CA VAL A 60 -3.28 9.63 1.88
C VAL A 60 -2.94 8.40 1.04
N TYR A 61 -2.37 7.40 1.69
CA TYR A 61 -2.00 6.13 1.11
C TYR A 61 -2.83 5.03 1.75
N ARG A 62 -3.36 4.12 0.94
CA ARG A 62 -4.23 3.04 1.39
C ARG A 62 -3.56 1.71 1.08
N CYS A 63 -3.54 0.83 2.07
CA CYS A 63 -3.19 -0.57 1.93
C CYS A 63 -4.47 -1.38 2.05
N THR A 64 -4.86 -2.06 0.98
CA THR A 64 -6.02 -2.94 0.95
C THR A 64 -5.56 -4.37 0.75
N ALA A 65 -6.15 -5.31 1.46
CA ALA A 65 -5.86 -6.72 1.28
C ALA A 65 -7.09 -7.60 1.47
N THR A 66 -7.08 -8.78 0.85
CA THR A 66 -8.13 -9.79 1.04
C THR A 66 -7.70 -10.79 2.12
N GLY A 67 -8.53 -10.89 3.16
CA GLY A 67 -8.43 -11.94 4.17
C GLY A 67 -9.03 -13.25 3.69
N GLN A 68 -8.76 -14.34 4.41
CA GLN A 68 -9.21 -15.70 4.08
C GLN A 68 -10.74 -15.96 4.19
N TYR A 69 -11.57 -14.93 4.41
CA TYR A 69 -13.01 -15.05 4.61
C TYR A 69 -13.77 -14.19 3.57
N PRO A 70 -14.99 -14.59 3.16
CA PRO A 70 -15.74 -13.96 2.07
C PRO A 70 -16.04 -12.46 2.30
N ASP A 71 -16.08 -12.00 3.55
CA ASP A 71 -16.28 -10.58 3.91
C ASP A 71 -14.98 -9.85 4.30
N GLY A 72 -13.83 -10.51 4.15
CA GLY A 72 -12.58 -10.17 4.84
C GLY A 72 -11.72 -9.08 4.19
N ARG A 73 -12.30 -8.02 3.62
CA ARG A 73 -11.48 -6.90 3.13
C ARG A 73 -10.88 -6.15 4.32
N LEU A 74 -9.57 -6.20 4.45
CA LEU A 74 -8.83 -5.45 5.46
C LEU A 74 -8.23 -4.21 4.79
N THR A 75 -8.53 -3.03 5.33
CA THR A 75 -7.99 -1.76 4.83
C THR A 75 -7.28 -1.04 5.97
N THR A 76 -6.05 -0.58 5.69
CA THR A 76 -5.31 0.33 6.57
C THR A 76 -4.95 1.59 5.78
N VAL A 77 -5.01 2.75 6.42
CA VAL A 77 -4.78 4.05 5.79
C VAL A 77 -3.64 4.77 6.51
N TYR A 78 -2.72 5.32 5.73
CA TYR A 78 -1.55 6.06 6.19
C TYR A 78 -1.57 7.46 5.56
N GLN A 79 -1.10 8.46 6.28
CA GLN A 79 -0.95 9.81 5.74
C GLN A 79 0.52 10.21 5.78
N ILE A 80 1.08 10.53 4.62
CA ILE A 80 2.41 11.12 4.53
C ILE A 80 2.25 12.63 4.66
N ILE A 81 2.82 13.19 5.72
CA ILE A 81 2.92 14.63 5.96
C ILE A 81 4.38 15.07 5.76
N HIS A 82 4.57 16.14 5.00
CA HIS A 82 5.87 16.81 4.89
C HIS A 82 5.86 18.00 5.85
N LEU A 83 6.68 17.95 6.89
CA LEU A 83 6.87 19.06 7.82
C LEU A 83 7.93 19.99 7.20
N MET A 84 7.56 21.25 6.98
CA MET A 84 8.48 22.30 6.55
C MET A 84 9.34 22.77 7.71
#